data_AF-E6UL59-F1
#
_entry.id   AF-E6UL59-F1
#
_cell.length_a   1.000
_cell.length_b   1.000
_cell.length_c   1.000
_cell.angle_alpha   90.00
_cell.angle_beta   90.00
_cell.angle_gamma   90.00
#
_symmetry.space_group_name_H-M   'P 1'
#
loop_
_entity.id
_entity.type
_entity.pdbx_description
1 polymer ?
#
loop_
_entity_poly.entity_id
_entity_poly.type
_entity_poly.pdbx_seq_one_letter_code
_entity_poly.pdbx_strand_id
1 'polypeptide(L)'
;MKELLSNVWVKRAVGVFNLVYFAVICMLTGATFLYDLEFTEGQEQSFFTLYVAASVIFLVLMIYSRDVIVTKIMSMVLPLVVFLLMLFNMYDWILIIPPLVMALVMFFVAGTHETAKVVMGTIYLLMYVLGLVVFFVFRLLFGGTSTYTELNANLDRNSDVYKFYSSEFTKICDVTRDDNVLSPNGKYRIIIYDVQNSDKGGVNICVVPHGQDKELRFFTLKQKGIKKTISNKGIRGVVPDVGWSVDEDGTLVVLYRLSPTSEQKKTSVTVMPDKQYLEFLGIR
;
A
#
# COMPACT_ATOMS: atom_id res chain seq x y z
N MET A 1 -18.02 19.21 36.90
CA MET A 1 -17.26 18.91 35.66
C MET A 1 -15.85 19.51 35.65
N LYS A 2 -15.64 20.79 36.00
CA LYS A 2 -14.28 21.40 36.03
C LYS A 2 -13.31 20.72 37.00
N GLU A 3 -13.75 20.25 38.16
CA GLU A 3 -12.87 19.56 39.13
C GLU A 3 -12.43 18.15 38.69
N LEU A 4 -13.26 17.44 37.93
CA LEU A 4 -12.88 16.15 37.34
C LEU A 4 -11.87 16.33 36.20
N LEU A 5 -12.01 17.39 35.41
CA LEU A 5 -11.11 17.73 34.30
C LEU A 5 -9.82 18.45 34.74
N SER A 6 -9.74 18.96 35.97
CA SER A 6 -8.50 19.50 36.52
C SER A 6 -7.64 18.44 37.21
N ASN A 7 -8.21 17.26 37.50
CA ASN A 7 -7.54 16.20 38.23
C ASN A 7 -6.35 15.63 37.42
N VAL A 8 -5.18 15.61 38.05
CA VAL A 8 -3.93 15.10 37.50
C VAL A 8 -4.05 13.63 37.09
N TRP A 9 -4.79 12.82 37.86
CA TRP A 9 -5.00 11.41 37.55
C TRP A 9 -5.84 11.21 36.29
N VAL A 10 -6.86 12.04 36.09
CA VAL A 10 -7.70 12.02 34.88
C VAL A 10 -6.88 12.41 33.66
N LYS A 11 -6.03 13.45 33.76
CA LYS A 11 -5.10 13.83 32.68
C LYS A 11 -4.12 12.71 32.32
N ARG A 12 -3.57 12.02 33.33
CA ARG A 12 -2.68 10.87 33.11
C ARG A 12 -3.40 9.70 32.44
N ALA A 13 -4.62 9.38 32.87
CA ALA A 13 -5.44 8.34 32.25
C ALA A 13 -5.74 8.66 30.77
N VAL A 14 -6.12 9.91 30.47
CA VAL A 14 -6.31 10.37 29.07
C VAL A 14 -5.00 10.30 28.28
N GLY A 15 -3.87 10.66 28.89
CA GLY A 15 -2.54 10.54 28.26
C GLY A 15 -2.19 9.10 27.87
N VAL A 16 -2.52 8.11 28.72
CA VAL A 16 -2.34 6.68 28.40
C VAL A 16 -3.35 6.22 27.35
N PHE A 17 -4.61 6.69 27.41
CA PHE A 17 -5.62 6.37 26.41
C PHE A 17 -5.23 6.86 25.01
N ASN A 18 -4.58 8.02 24.90
CA ASN A 18 -4.06 8.55 23.62
C ASN A 18 -2.97 7.66 22.99
N LEU A 19 -2.36 6.74 23.75
CA LEU A 19 -1.43 5.75 23.22
C LEU A 19 -2.11 4.81 22.23
N VAL A 20 -3.42 4.62 22.33
CA VAL A 20 -4.22 3.88 21.35
C VAL A 20 -4.10 4.51 19.97
N TYR A 21 -4.23 5.83 19.86
CA TYR A 21 -4.09 6.52 18.56
C TYR A 21 -2.69 6.32 17.98
N PHE A 22 -1.65 6.54 18.79
CA PHE A 22 -0.27 6.33 18.36
C PHE A 22 -0.02 4.89 17.91
N ALA A 23 -0.52 3.89 18.66
CA ALA A 23 -0.40 2.48 18.32
C ALA A 23 -1.13 2.14 17.01
N VAL A 24 -2.30 2.72 16.76
CA VAL A 24 -3.03 2.55 15.50
C VAL A 24 -2.23 3.11 14.32
N ILE A 25 -1.65 4.31 14.45
CA ILE A 25 -0.80 4.88 13.39
C ILE A 25 0.43 4.01 13.15
N CYS A 26 1.11 3.54 14.20
CA CYS A 26 2.26 2.62 14.07
C CYS A 26 1.87 1.29 13.40
N MET A 27 0.73 0.71 13.79
CA MET A 27 0.22 -0.52 13.20
C MET A 27 -0.10 -0.31 11.72
N LEU A 28 -0.70 0.82 11.38
CA LEU A 28 -1.05 1.18 10.01
C LEU A 28 0.22 1.42 9.17
N THR A 29 1.22 2.14 9.70
CA THR A 29 2.55 2.26 9.07
C THR A 29 3.18 0.90 8.82
N GLY A 30 3.17 0.01 9.81
CA GLY A 30 3.71 -1.35 9.66
C GLY A 30 2.93 -2.21 8.67
N ALA A 31 1.59 -2.07 8.63
CA ALA A 31 0.75 -2.77 7.66
C ALA A 31 1.04 -2.29 6.23
N THR A 32 1.09 -0.98 6.00
CA THR A 32 1.39 -0.40 4.67
C THR A 32 2.82 -0.63 4.19
N PHE A 33 3.75 -0.93 5.10
CA PHE A 33 5.08 -1.41 4.72
C PHE A 33 5.04 -2.84 4.16
N LEU A 34 4.17 -3.69 4.70
CA LEU A 34 4.11 -5.11 4.35
C LEU A 34 3.09 -5.45 3.25
N TYR A 35 2.08 -4.60 3.10
CA TYR A 35 0.92 -4.81 2.24
C TYR A 35 0.63 -3.53 1.46
N ASP A 36 0.16 -3.68 0.21
CA ASP A 36 -0.47 -2.58 -0.50
C ASP A 36 -1.93 -2.47 -0.04
N LEU A 37 -2.35 -1.24 0.28
CA LEU A 37 -3.69 -0.94 0.77
C LEU A 37 -4.56 -0.50 -0.40
N GLU A 38 -5.60 -1.27 -0.69
CA GLU A 38 -6.60 -0.94 -1.71
C GLU A 38 -7.93 -0.65 -1.01
N PHE A 39 -8.50 0.53 -1.26
CA PHE A 39 -9.81 0.87 -0.73
C PHE A 39 -10.91 0.06 -1.43
N THR A 40 -11.92 -0.34 -0.67
CA THR A 40 -13.12 -0.95 -1.24
C THR A 40 -13.90 0.10 -2.03
N GLU A 41 -14.36 -0.27 -3.23
CA GLU A 41 -15.11 0.62 -4.13
C GLU A 41 -16.24 1.38 -3.40
N GLY A 42 -16.22 2.71 -3.52
CA GLY A 42 -17.24 3.60 -2.94
C GLY A 42 -17.13 3.86 -1.42
N GLN A 43 -16.18 3.23 -0.70
CA GLN A 43 -16.03 3.42 0.75
C GLN A 43 -14.94 4.42 1.17
N GLU A 44 -14.13 4.92 0.22
CA GLU A 44 -13.04 5.88 0.47
C GLU A 44 -13.49 7.11 1.27
N GLN A 45 -14.58 7.73 0.84
CA GLN A 45 -15.12 8.94 1.47
C GLN A 45 -15.63 8.70 2.90
N SER A 46 -16.23 7.53 3.12
CA SER A 46 -16.73 7.13 4.43
C SER A 46 -15.58 6.86 5.40
N PHE A 47 -14.55 6.17 4.93
CA PHE A 47 -13.33 5.93 5.71
C PHE A 47 -12.63 7.25 6.05
N PHE A 48 -12.41 8.12 5.07
CA PHE A 48 -11.75 9.41 5.29
C PHE A 48 -12.50 10.27 6.32
N THR A 49 -13.83 10.36 6.21
CA THR A 49 -14.65 11.12 7.15
C THR A 49 -14.53 10.59 8.57
N LEU A 50 -14.63 9.26 8.75
CA LEU A 50 -14.48 8.62 10.06
C LEU A 50 -13.07 8.82 10.62
N TYR A 51 -12.06 8.68 9.77
CA TYR A 51 -10.66 8.81 10.13
C TYR A 51 -10.32 10.23 10.59
N VAL A 52 -10.75 11.26 9.85
CA VAL A 52 -10.61 12.67 10.23
C VAL A 52 -11.36 12.95 11.54
N ALA A 53 -12.59 12.48 11.69
CA ALA A 53 -13.38 12.69 12.91
C ALA A 53 -12.68 12.07 14.13
N ALA A 54 -12.18 10.84 14.00
CA ALA A 54 -11.42 10.18 15.06
C ALA A 54 -10.12 10.93 15.37
N SER A 55 -9.34 11.33 14.37
CA SER A 55 -8.12 12.12 14.55
C SER A 55 -8.40 13.42 15.29
N VAL A 56 -9.45 14.17 14.93
CA VAL A 56 -9.82 15.42 15.63
C VAL A 56 -10.18 15.17 17.10
N ILE A 57 -10.92 14.10 17.41
CA ILE A 57 -11.23 13.73 18.80
C ILE A 57 -9.94 13.46 19.58
N PHE A 58 -9.04 12.63 19.03
CA PHE A 58 -7.76 12.35 19.65
C PHE A 58 -6.86 13.59 19.75
N LEU A 59 -6.97 14.54 18.81
CA LEU A 59 -6.23 15.81 18.87
C LEU A 59 -6.61 16.58 20.12
N VAL A 60 -7.91 16.76 20.34
CA VAL A 60 -8.45 17.50 21.48
C VAL A 60 -8.04 16.82 22.79
N LEU A 61 -8.12 15.49 22.84
CA LEU A 61 -7.68 14.72 24.00
C LEU A 61 -6.16 14.86 24.26
N MET A 62 -5.34 14.85 23.21
CA MET A 62 -3.89 15.03 23.34
C MET A 62 -3.50 16.45 23.75
N ILE A 63 -4.21 17.47 23.24
CA ILE A 63 -4.03 18.86 23.68
C ILE A 63 -4.38 19.00 25.16
N TYR A 64 -5.45 18.35 25.60
CA TYR A 64 -5.84 18.35 27.01
C TYR A 64 -4.80 17.66 27.92
N SER A 65 -4.16 16.58 27.46
CA SER A 65 -3.12 15.86 28.20
C SER A 65 -1.69 16.31 27.87
N ARG A 66 -1.49 17.46 27.22
CA ARG A 66 -0.18 17.92 26.68
C ARG A 66 0.96 18.02 27.69
N ASP A 67 0.64 18.15 28.97
CA ASP A 67 1.61 18.27 30.06
C ASP A 67 2.03 16.91 30.64
N VAL A 68 1.36 15.83 30.26
CA VAL A 68 1.68 14.47 30.69
C VAL A 68 2.88 13.95 29.89
N ILE A 69 3.84 13.32 30.59
CA ILE A 69 5.10 12.81 30.00
C ILE A 69 4.83 11.90 28.79
N VAL A 70 3.85 10.99 28.90
CA VAL A 70 3.50 10.05 27.81
C VAL A 70 3.09 10.82 26.55
N THR A 71 2.21 11.81 26.67
CA THR A 71 1.75 12.64 25.54
C THR A 71 2.88 13.50 24.96
N LYS A 72 3.81 13.98 25.79
CA LYS A 72 5.00 14.72 25.34
C LYS A 72 5.90 13.84 24.46
N ILE A 73 6.20 12.62 24.91
CA ILE A 73 7.02 11.68 24.13
C ILE A 73 6.31 11.31 22.83
N MET A 74 5.01 10.98 22.88
CA MET A 74 4.25 10.65 21.67
C MET A 74 4.24 11.81 20.68
N SER A 75 4.04 13.04 21.13
CA SER A 75 4.02 14.23 20.24
C SER A 75 5.38 14.50 19.61
N MET A 76 6.47 14.11 20.28
CA MET A 76 7.82 14.18 19.73
C MET A 76 8.08 13.06 18.72
N VAL A 77 7.66 11.83 18.99
CA VAL A 77 7.94 10.66 18.14
C VAL A 77 6.99 10.57 16.94
N LEU A 78 5.75 11.05 17.07
CA LEU A 78 4.71 10.93 16.03
C LEU A 78 5.15 11.49 14.65
N PRO A 79 5.82 12.65 14.53
CA PRO A 79 6.37 13.12 13.26
C PRO A 79 7.28 12.12 12.53
N LEU A 80 8.06 11.31 13.26
CA LEU A 80 8.91 10.26 12.69
C LEU A 80 8.07 9.11 12.12
N VAL A 81 7.05 8.67 12.85
CA VAL A 81 6.15 7.59 12.41
C VAL A 81 5.37 8.03 11.16
N VAL A 82 4.90 9.28 11.15
CA VAL A 82 4.20 9.86 10.00
C VAL A 82 5.12 10.02 8.79
N PHE A 83 6.40 10.31 9.00
CA PHE A 83 7.37 10.35 7.91
C PHE A 83 7.50 8.97 7.24
N LEU A 84 7.65 7.91 8.03
CA LEU A 84 7.70 6.55 7.51
C LEU A 84 6.39 6.18 6.80
N LEU A 85 5.25 6.57 7.37
CA LEU A 85 3.94 6.37 6.75
C LEU A 85 3.85 7.05 5.38
N MET A 86 4.36 8.29 5.29
CA MET A 86 4.41 9.06 4.05
C MET A 86 5.32 8.42 3.00
N LEU A 87 6.48 7.91 3.39
CA LEU A 87 7.39 7.20 2.47
C LEU A 87 6.75 5.94 1.89
N PHE A 88 5.99 5.18 2.69
CA PHE A 88 5.37 3.94 2.23
C PHE A 88 4.10 4.18 1.40
N ASN A 89 3.37 5.28 1.65
CA ASN A 89 2.06 5.56 1.05
C ASN A 89 2.02 6.83 0.21
N MET A 90 3.12 7.22 -0.46
CA MET A 90 3.26 8.54 -1.08
C MET A 90 2.17 8.95 -2.10
N TYR A 91 1.33 8.02 -2.56
CA TYR A 91 0.18 8.31 -3.43
C TYR A 91 -1.18 8.30 -2.73
N ASP A 92 -1.26 7.73 -1.54
CA ASP A 92 -2.48 7.66 -0.75
C ASP A 92 -2.49 8.79 0.30
N TRP A 93 -2.88 9.96 -0.17
CA TRP A 93 -2.97 11.17 0.66
C TRP A 93 -4.09 11.10 1.70
N ILE A 94 -5.13 10.31 1.45
CA ILE A 94 -6.26 10.12 2.38
C ILE A 94 -5.76 9.58 3.71
N LEU A 95 -4.76 8.69 3.65
CA LEU A 95 -4.18 8.01 4.79
C LEU A 95 -3.09 8.84 5.49
N ILE A 96 -2.39 9.71 4.76
CA ILE A 96 -1.30 10.56 5.27
C ILE A 96 -1.80 11.86 5.91
N ILE A 97 -2.79 12.53 5.32
CA ILE A 97 -3.17 13.91 5.70
C ILE A 97 -3.59 14.00 7.18
N PRO A 98 -4.54 13.17 7.68
CA PRO A 98 -5.00 13.29 9.07
C PRO A 98 -3.87 13.13 10.11
N PRO A 99 -3.00 12.10 10.06
CA PRO A 99 -1.92 11.98 11.03
C PRO A 99 -0.80 13.01 10.82
N LEU A 100 -0.61 13.55 9.60
CA LEU A 100 0.33 14.63 9.35
C LEU A 100 -0.08 15.94 10.04
N VAL A 101 -1.34 16.35 9.88
CA VAL A 101 -1.87 17.53 10.56
C VAL A 101 -1.78 17.35 12.07
N MET A 102 -2.15 16.17 12.57
CA MET A 102 -2.04 15.81 13.99
C MET A 102 -0.61 15.94 14.51
N ALA A 103 0.36 15.36 13.81
CA ALA A 103 1.77 15.41 14.19
C ALA A 103 2.29 16.84 14.24
N LEU A 104 1.96 17.65 13.22
CA LEU A 104 2.37 19.05 13.14
C LEU A 104 1.79 19.86 14.31
N VAL A 105 0.47 19.80 14.52
CA VAL A 105 -0.17 20.56 15.60
C VAL A 105 0.35 20.12 16.98
N MET A 106 0.40 18.81 17.24
CA MET A 106 0.84 18.30 18.54
C MET A 106 2.31 18.60 18.82
N PHE A 107 3.18 18.59 17.81
CA PHE A 107 4.60 18.92 17.99
C PHE A 107 4.80 20.33 18.56
N PHE A 108 4.04 21.31 18.06
CA PHE A 108 4.13 22.70 18.56
C PHE A 108 3.40 22.92 19.89
N VAL A 109 2.23 22.27 20.07
CA VAL A 109 1.37 22.46 21.25
C VAL A 109 1.86 21.67 22.47
N ALA A 110 2.71 20.65 22.30
CA ALA A 110 3.24 19.84 23.39
C ALA A 110 3.95 20.69 24.45
N GLY A 111 3.72 20.35 25.72
CA GLY A 111 4.33 21.03 26.89
C GLY A 111 5.80 20.68 27.12
N THR A 112 6.54 20.36 26.05
CA THR A 112 7.98 20.07 26.07
C THR A 112 8.81 21.35 26.03
N HIS A 113 10.05 21.29 26.50
CA HIS A 113 10.97 22.43 26.46
C HIS A 113 11.16 22.96 25.03
N GLU A 114 11.19 24.30 24.88
CA GLU A 114 11.34 24.96 23.59
C GLU A 114 12.61 24.53 22.84
N THR A 115 13.74 24.40 23.55
CA THR A 115 15.00 23.93 22.96
C THR A 115 14.86 22.56 22.29
N ALA A 116 14.11 21.63 22.91
CA ALA A 116 13.90 20.31 22.33
C ALA A 116 13.02 20.38 21.07
N LYS A 117 11.98 21.22 21.06
CA LYS A 117 11.13 21.44 19.87
C LYS A 117 11.93 22.07 18.73
N VAL A 118 12.82 23.01 19.02
CA VAL A 118 13.68 23.62 17.98
C VAL A 118 14.62 22.58 17.37
N VAL A 119 15.34 21.82 18.20
CA VAL A 119 16.30 20.80 17.73
C VAL A 119 15.60 19.66 16.98
N MET A 120 14.52 19.11 17.54
CA MET A 120 13.77 18.04 16.87
C MET A 120 13.07 18.56 15.61
N GLY A 121 12.61 19.80 15.62
CA GLY A 121 11.96 20.44 14.49
C GLY A 121 12.90 20.62 13.30
N THR A 122 14.15 21.04 13.55
CA THR A 122 15.16 21.13 12.48
C THR A 122 15.55 19.75 11.94
N ILE A 123 15.68 18.74 12.82
CA ILE A 123 15.92 17.35 12.40
C ILE A 123 14.78 16.84 11.53
N TYR A 124 13.52 17.01 11.96
CA TYR A 124 12.37 16.55 11.21
C TYR A 124 12.21 17.30 9.89
N LEU A 125 12.40 18.62 9.87
CA LEU A 125 12.38 19.38 8.62
C LEU A 125 13.41 18.83 7.62
N LEU A 126 14.65 18.63 8.06
CA LEU A 126 15.71 18.11 7.21
C LEU A 126 15.43 16.68 6.74
N MET A 127 14.92 15.82 7.65
CA MET A 127 14.54 14.45 7.33
C MET A 127 13.40 14.38 6.31
N TYR A 128 12.36 15.20 6.44
CA TYR A 128 11.26 15.25 5.47
C TYR A 128 11.76 15.73 4.11
N VAL A 129 12.51 16.83 4.06
CA VAL A 129 13.00 17.39 2.79
C VAL A 129 14.01 16.46 2.12
N LEU A 130 15.10 16.11 2.80
CA LEU A 130 16.14 15.27 2.22
C LEU A 130 15.66 13.84 2.00
N GLY A 131 14.89 13.29 2.93
CA GLY A 131 14.37 11.93 2.84
C GLY A 131 13.43 11.76 1.65
N LEU A 132 12.55 12.73 1.39
CA LEU A 132 11.72 12.72 0.18
C LEU A 132 12.56 12.86 -1.09
N VAL A 133 13.55 13.77 -1.11
CA VAL A 133 14.44 13.92 -2.28
C VAL A 133 15.17 12.61 -2.58
N VAL A 134 15.77 11.99 -1.56
CA VAL A 134 16.44 10.69 -1.70
C VAL A 134 15.45 9.64 -2.19
N PHE A 135 14.25 9.57 -1.60
CA PHE A 135 13.20 8.65 -2.03
C PHE A 135 12.86 8.82 -3.52
N PHE A 136 12.64 10.05 -3.98
CA PHE A 136 12.36 10.33 -5.40
C PHE A 136 13.52 9.94 -6.31
N VAL A 137 14.76 10.23 -5.91
CA VAL A 137 15.96 9.85 -6.68
C VAL A 137 16.07 8.33 -6.79
N PHE A 138 15.94 7.59 -5.67
CA PHE A 138 15.97 6.13 -5.70
C PHE A 138 14.87 5.57 -6.59
N ARG A 139 13.67 6.13 -6.51
CA ARG A 139 12.57 5.70 -7.34
C ARG A 139 12.78 6.00 -8.83
N LEU A 140 13.36 7.15 -9.15
CA LEU A 140 13.72 7.49 -10.52
C LEU A 140 14.82 6.58 -11.07
N LEU A 141 15.80 6.23 -10.24
CA LEU A 141 16.92 5.37 -10.62
C LEU A 141 16.53 3.89 -10.76
N PHE A 142 15.70 3.36 -9.86
CA PHE A 142 15.40 1.93 -9.77
C PHE A 142 13.97 1.55 -10.15
N GLY A 143 12.99 2.42 -9.88
CA GLY A 143 11.57 2.11 -10.04
C GLY A 143 11.02 2.21 -11.46
N GLY A 144 11.72 2.89 -12.36
CA GLY A 144 11.22 3.19 -13.70
C GLY A 144 9.91 3.99 -13.70
N THR A 145 9.39 4.31 -14.89
CA THR A 145 8.10 5.00 -15.07
C THR A 145 6.92 4.04 -15.24
N SER A 146 7.14 2.74 -15.02
CA SER A 146 6.17 1.69 -15.28
C SER A 146 4.98 1.71 -14.33
N THR A 147 3.77 2.01 -14.82
CA THR A 147 2.52 1.79 -14.08
C THR A 147 1.96 0.40 -14.40
N TYR A 148 1.53 -0.34 -13.38
CA TYR A 148 0.97 -1.68 -13.51
C TYR A 148 -0.51 -1.61 -13.18
N THR A 149 -1.37 -1.97 -14.13
CA THR A 149 -2.81 -2.08 -13.91
C THR A 149 -3.20 -3.55 -14.03
N GLU A 150 -3.83 -4.10 -13.00
CA GLU A 150 -4.34 -5.47 -13.06
C GLU A 150 -5.49 -5.55 -14.07
N LEU A 151 -5.38 -6.47 -15.03
CA LEU A 151 -6.45 -6.79 -15.95
C LEU A 151 -7.32 -7.87 -15.29
N ASN A 152 -8.49 -7.46 -14.81
CA ASN A 152 -9.49 -8.35 -14.21
C ASN A 152 -10.92 -7.84 -14.54
N ALA A 153 -11.94 -8.54 -14.04
CA ALA A 153 -13.33 -8.16 -14.27
C ALA A 153 -13.75 -6.82 -13.63
N ASN A 154 -12.99 -6.32 -12.65
CA ASN A 154 -13.23 -5.06 -11.93
C ASN A 154 -12.45 -3.87 -12.55
N LEU A 155 -11.95 -4.00 -13.78
CA LEU A 155 -11.20 -2.94 -14.44
C LEU A 155 -12.08 -1.68 -14.59
N ASP A 156 -11.57 -0.52 -14.13
CA ASP A 156 -12.29 0.75 -14.23
C ASP A 156 -12.59 1.11 -15.70
N ARG A 157 -13.88 1.17 -16.02
CA ARG A 157 -14.38 1.44 -17.39
C ARG A 157 -14.07 2.84 -17.89
N ASN A 158 -13.75 3.76 -17.00
CA ASN A 158 -13.38 5.13 -17.35
C ASN A 158 -11.87 5.30 -17.58
N SER A 159 -11.07 4.28 -17.23
CA SER A 159 -9.62 4.32 -17.38
C SER A 159 -9.19 4.24 -18.84
N ASP A 160 -8.04 4.84 -19.16
CA ASP A 160 -7.45 4.73 -20.51
C ASP A 160 -7.05 3.29 -20.85
N VAL A 161 -6.72 2.47 -19.84
CA VAL A 161 -6.45 1.03 -20.01
C VAL A 161 -7.69 0.32 -20.56
N TYR A 162 -8.87 0.56 -19.98
CA TYR A 162 -10.10 -0.07 -20.45
C TYR A 162 -10.38 0.24 -21.92
N LYS A 163 -10.12 1.47 -22.39
CA LYS A 163 -10.32 1.84 -23.80
C LYS A 163 -9.51 0.96 -24.75
N PHE A 164 -8.26 0.63 -24.39
CA PHE A 164 -7.40 -0.26 -25.19
C PHE A 164 -7.88 -1.71 -25.22
N TYR A 165 -8.53 -2.19 -24.16
CA TYR A 165 -9.02 -3.57 -24.05
C TYR A 165 -10.53 -3.72 -24.22
N SER A 166 -11.24 -2.64 -24.59
CA SER A 166 -12.70 -2.61 -24.67
C SER A 166 -13.26 -3.70 -25.60
N SER A 167 -12.58 -3.99 -26.71
CA SER A 167 -12.94 -5.06 -27.64
C SER A 167 -12.68 -6.48 -27.12
N GLU A 168 -11.74 -6.64 -26.19
CA GLU A 168 -11.32 -7.94 -25.63
C GLU A 168 -11.76 -8.12 -24.17
N PHE A 169 -12.63 -7.25 -23.64
CA PHE A 169 -13.03 -7.27 -22.24
C PHE A 169 -13.67 -8.60 -21.82
N THR A 170 -14.52 -9.19 -22.68
CA THR A 170 -15.09 -10.52 -22.44
C THR A 170 -14.00 -11.59 -22.28
N LYS A 171 -12.94 -11.49 -23.08
CA LYS A 171 -11.79 -12.40 -23.01
C LYS A 171 -11.01 -12.20 -21.71
N ILE A 172 -10.87 -10.96 -21.23
CA ILE A 172 -10.29 -10.69 -19.90
C ILE A 172 -11.12 -11.41 -18.84
N CYS A 173 -12.44 -11.23 -18.84
CA CYS A 173 -13.32 -11.87 -17.86
C CYS A 173 -13.20 -13.39 -17.88
N ASP A 174 -13.11 -14.02 -19.07
CA ASP A 174 -12.99 -15.47 -19.20
C ASP A 174 -11.62 -16.01 -18.76
N VAL A 175 -10.54 -15.32 -19.14
CA VAL A 175 -9.17 -15.74 -18.79
C VAL A 175 -8.89 -15.50 -17.31
N THR A 176 -9.50 -14.48 -16.71
CA THR A 176 -9.27 -14.08 -15.32
C THR A 176 -10.21 -14.73 -14.30
N ARG A 177 -11.06 -15.69 -14.72
CA ARG A 177 -11.92 -16.44 -13.80
C ARG A 177 -11.07 -17.21 -12.79
N ASP A 178 -11.56 -17.27 -11.55
CA ASP A 178 -10.89 -17.95 -10.44
C ASP A 178 -10.53 -19.40 -10.79
N ASP A 179 -11.40 -20.10 -11.51
CA ASP A 179 -11.18 -21.50 -11.94
C ASP A 179 -9.97 -21.70 -12.86
N ASN A 180 -9.59 -20.66 -13.62
CA ASN A 180 -8.49 -20.72 -14.58
C ASN A 180 -7.19 -20.11 -14.02
N VAL A 181 -7.35 -19.12 -13.14
CA VAL A 181 -6.25 -18.34 -12.57
C VAL A 181 -5.66 -18.97 -11.31
N LEU A 182 -6.45 -19.72 -10.55
CA LEU A 182 -6.01 -20.37 -9.32
C LEU A 182 -5.26 -21.66 -9.63
N SER A 183 -4.12 -21.86 -8.97
CA SER A 183 -3.36 -23.09 -9.14
C SER A 183 -4.15 -24.30 -8.63
N PRO A 184 -3.96 -25.51 -9.20
CA PRO A 184 -4.65 -26.72 -8.77
C PRO A 184 -4.48 -27.07 -7.28
N ASN A 185 -3.42 -26.55 -6.64
CA ASN A 185 -3.17 -26.72 -5.20
C ASN A 185 -3.68 -25.55 -4.34
N GLY A 186 -4.33 -24.54 -4.93
CA GLY A 186 -4.89 -23.35 -4.26
C GLY A 186 -3.88 -22.36 -3.69
N LYS A 187 -2.57 -22.58 -3.88
CA LYS A 187 -1.50 -21.79 -3.26
C LYS A 187 -1.06 -20.57 -4.06
N TYR A 188 -1.32 -20.53 -5.36
CA TYR A 188 -0.84 -19.49 -6.27
C TYR A 188 -1.95 -19.00 -7.18
N ARG A 189 -1.88 -17.73 -7.58
CA ARG A 189 -2.76 -17.12 -8.58
C ARG A 189 -1.93 -16.47 -9.69
N ILE A 190 -2.43 -16.53 -10.91
CA ILE A 190 -1.90 -15.80 -12.06
C ILE A 190 -2.51 -14.39 -12.09
N ILE A 191 -1.69 -13.36 -12.23
CA ILE A 191 -2.17 -12.00 -12.43
C ILE A 191 -1.60 -11.47 -13.73
N ILE A 192 -2.46 -10.89 -14.55
CA ILE A 192 -2.10 -10.23 -15.80
C ILE A 192 -2.07 -8.73 -15.54
N TYR A 193 -0.95 -8.09 -15.84
CA TYR A 193 -0.77 -6.66 -15.69
C TYR A 193 -0.61 -5.98 -17.05
N ASP A 194 -1.38 -4.92 -17.30
CA ASP A 194 -1.03 -3.90 -18.30
C ASP A 194 0.09 -3.03 -17.72
N VAL A 195 1.22 -2.96 -18.43
CA VAL A 195 2.37 -2.16 -18.05
C VAL A 195 2.45 -0.97 -18.98
N GLN A 196 2.29 0.24 -18.45
CA GLN A 196 2.50 1.46 -19.24
C GLN A 196 3.92 1.95 -19.02
N ASN A 197 4.71 2.01 -20.09
CA ASN A 197 6.09 2.51 -20.10
C ASN A 197 6.22 3.62 -21.14
N SER A 198 7.26 4.46 -20.99
CA SER A 198 7.54 5.59 -21.87
C SER A 198 7.73 5.22 -23.36
N ASP A 199 8.04 3.96 -23.68
CA ASP A 199 8.29 3.52 -25.05
C ASP A 199 7.04 2.99 -25.77
N LYS A 200 6.43 1.88 -25.29
CA LYS A 200 5.26 1.24 -25.94
C LYS A 200 4.27 0.53 -25.00
N GLY A 201 4.60 0.41 -23.72
CA GLY A 201 3.88 -0.46 -22.78
C GLY A 201 3.88 -1.93 -23.21
N GLY A 202 3.25 -2.81 -22.42
CA GLY A 202 3.17 -4.24 -22.70
C GLY A 202 2.29 -4.97 -21.69
N VAL A 203 2.12 -6.29 -21.89
CA VAL A 203 1.37 -7.13 -20.96
C VAL A 203 2.31 -8.10 -20.26
N ASN A 204 2.27 -8.09 -18.92
CA ASN A 204 3.07 -8.97 -18.09
C ASN A 204 2.19 -10.04 -17.44
N ILE A 205 2.62 -11.30 -17.56
CA ILE A 205 1.99 -12.44 -16.87
C ILE A 205 2.83 -12.73 -15.64
N CYS A 206 2.21 -12.68 -14.47
CA CYS A 206 2.88 -12.83 -13.19
C CYS A 206 2.18 -13.87 -12.32
N VAL A 207 2.92 -14.50 -11.42
CA VAL A 207 2.36 -15.41 -10.41
C VAL A 207 2.61 -14.84 -9.03
N VAL A 208 1.58 -14.85 -8.20
CA VAL A 208 1.57 -14.33 -6.83
C VAL A 208 0.98 -15.41 -5.90
N PRO A 209 1.44 -15.52 -4.64
CA PRO A 209 0.78 -16.39 -3.65
C PRO A 209 -0.69 -16.02 -3.45
N HIS A 210 -1.54 -17.02 -3.29
CA HIS A 210 -2.97 -16.89 -3.03
C HIS A 210 -3.29 -17.13 -1.55
N GLY A 211 -4.27 -16.41 -1.00
CA GLY A 211 -4.71 -16.55 0.41
C GLY A 211 -3.90 -15.77 1.44
N GLN A 212 -2.98 -14.90 1.02
CA GLN A 212 -2.22 -14.00 1.91
C GLN A 212 -2.83 -12.59 2.00
N ASP A 213 -3.82 -12.30 1.15
CA ASP A 213 -4.57 -11.04 1.18
C ASP A 213 -5.51 -11.03 2.40
N LYS A 214 -5.60 -9.89 3.09
CA LYS A 214 -6.53 -9.73 4.22
C LYS A 214 -7.61 -8.72 3.85
N GLU A 215 -8.84 -9.19 3.77
CA GLU A 215 -10.00 -8.33 3.57
C GLU A 215 -10.41 -7.70 4.91
N LEU A 216 -10.46 -6.37 4.94
CA LEU A 216 -11.01 -5.61 6.06
C LEU A 216 -12.21 -4.80 5.55
N ARG A 217 -13.01 -4.29 6.48
CA ARG A 217 -14.29 -3.64 6.16
C ARG A 217 -14.17 -2.47 5.18
N PHE A 218 -13.07 -1.72 5.23
CA PHE A 218 -12.86 -0.50 4.43
C PHE A 218 -11.74 -0.62 3.39
N PHE A 219 -10.86 -1.61 3.53
CA PHE A 219 -9.70 -1.78 2.67
C PHE A 219 -9.27 -3.25 2.62
N THR A 220 -8.65 -3.63 1.52
CA THR A 220 -8.02 -4.94 1.35
C THR A 220 -6.51 -4.75 1.43
N LEU A 221 -5.85 -5.55 2.26
CA LEU A 221 -4.39 -5.60 2.35
C LEU A 221 -3.88 -6.65 1.37
N LYS A 222 -3.35 -6.21 0.23
CA LYS A 222 -2.73 -7.06 -0.79
C LYS A 222 -1.28 -7.35 -0.42
N GLN A 223 -0.88 -8.61 -0.46
CA GLN A 223 0.49 -8.99 -0.12
C GLN A 223 1.50 -8.38 -1.11
N LYS A 224 2.43 -7.57 -0.59
CA LYS A 224 3.51 -6.93 -1.37
C LYS A 224 4.79 -7.77 -1.42
N GLY A 225 5.60 -7.60 -2.47
CA GLY A 225 6.98 -8.08 -2.52
C GLY A 225 7.20 -9.55 -2.91
N ILE A 226 6.16 -10.32 -3.24
CA ILE A 226 6.29 -11.72 -3.69
C ILE A 226 5.63 -11.87 -5.06
N LYS A 227 6.42 -11.69 -6.13
CA LYS A 227 5.93 -11.74 -7.51
C LYS A 227 6.96 -12.42 -8.41
N LYS A 228 6.53 -13.44 -9.16
CA LYS A 228 7.34 -14.06 -10.20
C LYS A 228 6.81 -13.66 -11.58
N THR A 229 7.59 -12.90 -12.33
CA THR A 229 7.25 -12.56 -13.73
C THR A 229 7.53 -13.77 -14.63
N ILE A 230 6.48 -14.29 -15.26
CA ILE A 230 6.57 -15.43 -16.19
C ILE A 230 6.86 -14.97 -17.60
N SER A 231 6.24 -13.87 -18.02
CA SER A 231 6.47 -13.26 -19.32
C SER A 231 6.29 -11.75 -19.26
N ASN A 232 7.17 -11.02 -19.93
CA ASN A 232 7.12 -9.57 -20.12
C ASN A 232 7.04 -9.16 -21.60
N LYS A 233 6.73 -10.13 -22.49
CA LYS A 233 6.74 -9.95 -23.94
C LYS A 233 5.32 -9.81 -24.52
N GLY A 234 4.32 -9.59 -23.67
CA GLY A 234 2.94 -9.39 -24.13
C GLY A 234 2.78 -8.05 -24.83
N ILE A 235 1.90 -8.02 -25.83
CA ILE A 235 1.60 -6.83 -26.61
C ILE A 235 0.39 -6.14 -25.97
N ARG A 236 0.51 -4.84 -25.72
CA ARG A 236 -0.57 -4.03 -25.17
C ARG A 236 -1.80 -4.04 -26.09
N GLY A 237 -2.99 -4.24 -25.51
CA GLY A 237 -4.26 -4.35 -26.24
C GLY A 237 -4.58 -5.78 -26.70
N VAL A 238 -3.71 -6.75 -26.45
CA VAL A 238 -3.98 -8.18 -26.70
C VAL A 238 -3.92 -8.95 -25.39
N VAL A 239 -5.02 -9.63 -25.05
CA VAL A 239 -5.17 -10.44 -23.85
C VAL A 239 -4.54 -11.82 -24.09
N PRO A 240 -3.49 -12.19 -23.33
CA PRO A 240 -2.87 -13.49 -23.46
C PRO A 240 -3.79 -14.58 -22.89
N ASP A 241 -3.75 -15.77 -23.48
CA ASP A 241 -4.40 -16.94 -22.89
C ASP A 241 -3.45 -17.50 -21.82
N VAL A 242 -3.95 -17.75 -20.61
CA VAL A 242 -3.17 -18.33 -19.52
C VAL A 242 -3.95 -19.47 -18.87
N GLY A 243 -3.24 -20.44 -18.30
CA GLY A 243 -3.84 -21.52 -17.52
C GLY A 243 -2.77 -22.34 -16.80
N TRP A 244 -3.20 -23.17 -15.86
CA TRP A 244 -2.32 -24.06 -15.12
C TRP A 244 -2.25 -25.45 -15.74
N SER A 245 -1.07 -26.07 -15.67
CA SER A 245 -0.87 -27.49 -15.96
C SER A 245 0.04 -28.09 -14.89
N VAL A 246 -0.15 -29.37 -14.62
CA VAL A 246 0.76 -30.16 -13.80
C VAL A 246 1.64 -30.95 -14.76
N ASP A 247 2.96 -30.88 -14.59
CA ASP A 247 3.90 -31.67 -15.38
C ASP A 247 3.97 -33.11 -14.86
N GLU A 248 4.58 -34.01 -15.64
CA GLU A 248 4.69 -35.44 -15.29
C GLU A 248 5.38 -35.69 -13.92
N ASP A 249 6.26 -34.77 -13.50
CA ASP A 249 6.94 -34.79 -12.21
C ASP A 249 6.13 -34.18 -11.04
N GLY A 250 4.85 -33.84 -11.25
CA GLY A 250 4.01 -33.16 -10.26
C GLY A 250 4.33 -31.67 -10.05
N THR A 251 5.19 -31.10 -10.90
CA THR A 251 5.58 -29.68 -10.83
C THR A 251 4.50 -28.78 -11.45
N LEU A 252 4.21 -27.65 -10.81
CA LEU A 252 3.26 -26.67 -11.33
C LEU A 252 3.88 -25.83 -12.45
N VAL A 253 3.19 -25.79 -13.60
CA VAL A 253 3.61 -25.09 -14.81
C VAL A 253 2.50 -24.16 -15.26
N VAL A 254 2.87 -22.93 -15.62
CA VAL A 254 1.95 -21.97 -16.25
C VAL A 254 2.06 -22.14 -17.76
N LEU A 255 0.94 -22.47 -18.39
CA LEU A 255 0.74 -22.44 -19.82
C LEU A 255 0.30 -21.03 -20.23
N TYR A 256 0.97 -20.43 -21.20
CA TYR A 256 0.54 -19.15 -21.72
C TYR A 256 0.76 -19.00 -23.22
N ARG A 257 -0.12 -18.23 -23.85
CA ARG A 257 -0.06 -17.84 -25.26
C ARG A 257 -0.23 -16.31 -25.35
N LEU A 258 0.76 -15.62 -25.89
CA LEU A 258 0.81 -14.15 -25.89
C LEU A 258 -0.11 -13.49 -26.93
N SER A 259 -0.39 -14.17 -28.04
CA SER A 259 -1.33 -13.75 -29.08
C SER A 259 -1.93 -14.99 -29.76
N PRO A 260 -3.08 -14.89 -30.46
CA PRO A 260 -3.68 -16.02 -31.16
C PRO A 260 -2.73 -16.69 -32.17
N THR A 261 -1.79 -15.92 -32.71
CA THR A 261 -0.76 -16.35 -33.68
C THR A 261 0.54 -16.83 -33.04
N SER A 262 0.69 -16.68 -31.72
CA SER A 262 1.92 -17.07 -31.00
C SER A 262 1.89 -18.53 -30.58
N GLU A 263 3.07 -19.16 -30.53
CA GLU A 263 3.24 -20.49 -29.96
C GLU A 263 2.93 -20.52 -28.45
N GLN A 264 2.37 -21.64 -28.00
CA GLN A 264 2.08 -21.87 -26.59
C GLN A 264 3.40 -22.16 -25.84
N LYS A 265 3.64 -21.41 -24.76
CA LYS A 265 4.84 -21.53 -23.93
C LYS A 265 4.49 -22.09 -22.56
N LYS A 266 5.47 -22.76 -21.95
CA LYS A 266 5.38 -23.38 -20.63
C LYS A 266 6.50 -22.83 -19.74
N THR A 267 6.19 -22.43 -18.52
CA THR A 267 7.20 -22.01 -17.53
C THR A 267 6.90 -22.60 -16.16
N SER A 268 7.90 -23.19 -15.50
CA SER A 268 7.72 -23.79 -14.17
C SER A 268 7.70 -22.76 -13.03
N VAL A 269 6.91 -23.07 -12.00
CA VAL A 269 6.77 -22.30 -10.76
C VAL A 269 7.34 -23.10 -9.58
N THR A 270 8.54 -23.66 -9.74
CA THR A 270 9.13 -24.55 -8.71
C THR A 270 9.68 -23.77 -7.50
N VAL A 271 10.16 -22.53 -7.70
CA VAL A 271 10.67 -21.66 -6.63
C VAL A 271 10.09 -20.25 -6.83
N MET A 272 9.48 -19.73 -5.76
CA MET A 272 9.06 -18.33 -5.65
C MET A 272 10.20 -17.50 -5.06
N PRO A 273 10.36 -16.23 -5.48
CA PRO A 273 11.34 -15.34 -4.87
C PRO A 273 10.96 -15.01 -3.41
N ASP A 274 11.97 -14.75 -2.60
CA ASP A 274 11.78 -14.23 -1.24
C ASP A 274 11.11 -12.85 -1.25
N LYS A 275 10.47 -12.48 -0.13
CA LYS A 275 9.76 -11.20 -0.02
C LYS A 275 10.72 -10.02 -0.16
N GLN A 276 10.52 -9.22 -1.20
CA GLN A 276 11.25 -7.98 -1.43
C GLN A 276 10.63 -6.84 -0.62
N TYR A 277 11.33 -6.38 0.42
CA TYR A 277 10.87 -5.29 1.28
C TYR A 277 11.15 -3.90 0.69
N LEU A 278 12.04 -3.80 -0.31
CA LEU A 278 12.43 -2.52 -0.91
C LEU A 278 11.63 -2.18 -2.18
N GLU A 279 10.55 -2.90 -2.45
CA GLU A 279 9.69 -2.63 -3.61
C GLU A 279 9.09 -1.22 -3.57
N PHE A 280 8.88 -0.63 -2.39
CA PHE A 280 8.41 0.76 -2.25
C PHE A 280 9.42 1.80 -2.77
N LEU A 281 10.72 1.46 -2.83
CA LEU A 281 11.77 2.29 -3.47
C LEU A 281 11.87 2.04 -4.98
N GLY A 282 11.06 1.13 -5.52
CA GLY A 282 11.11 0.71 -6.92
C GLY A 282 12.13 -0.38 -7.21
N ILE A 283 12.83 -0.92 -6.20
CA ILE A 283 13.79 -2.01 -6.37
C ILE A 283 13.01 -3.32 -6.51
N ARG A 284 13.18 -4.00 -7.65
CA ARG A 284 12.49 -5.26 -7.99
C ARG A 284 13.47 -6.37 -8.29
#